data_AF-A0A6M1L750-F1
#
_entry.id   AF-A0A6M1L750-F1
#
_cell.length_a   1.000
_cell.length_b   1.000
_cell.length_c   1.000
_cell.angle_alpha   90.00
_cell.angle_beta   90.00
_cell.angle_gamma   90.00
#
_symmetry.space_group_name_H-M   'P 1'
#
loop_
_entity.id
_entity.type
_entity.pdbx_description
1 polymer ?
#
loop_
_entity_poly.entity_id
_entity_poly.type
_entity_poly.pdbx_seq_one_letter_code
_entity_poly.pdbx_strand_id
1 'polypeptide(L)'
;MESRLKILGHPVHPMLVMFPFALLVTAVLFDVIDTVGGPDFLGEVAYWNLTVGLIGGLLAAAAGTFDLLAIPSGTRAKRVALIHAVANVAVILLFAAVWVVRLNADSRGAGGALIAIEVVALGILGVSGWLGGELVDRLGVGVDREANLDAPSSLRPAAASQRMGDAR
;
A
#
# COMPACT_ATOMS: atom_id res chain seq x y z
N MET A 1 4.31 -17.77 -3.34
CA MET A 1 3.31 -18.19 -2.33
C MET A 1 2.07 -17.35 -2.55
N GLU A 2 0.90 -17.98 -2.55
CA GLU A 2 -0.36 -17.26 -2.73
C GLU A 2 -0.83 -16.55 -1.46
N SER A 3 -1.42 -15.36 -1.64
CA SER A 3 -2.14 -14.61 -0.60
C SER A 3 -3.31 -15.42 -0.04
N ARG A 4 -3.59 -15.25 1.26
CA ARG A 4 -4.71 -15.92 1.94
C ARG A 4 -6.05 -15.21 1.73
N LEU A 5 -6.03 -13.91 1.44
CA LEU A 5 -7.24 -13.13 1.21
C LEU A 5 -7.32 -12.77 -0.27
N LYS A 6 -8.12 -13.53 -1.02
CA LYS A 6 -8.32 -13.35 -2.46
C LYS A 6 -9.77 -13.00 -2.78
N ILE A 7 -9.95 -12.17 -3.80
CA ILE A 7 -11.22 -11.95 -4.49
C ILE A 7 -11.01 -12.31 -5.95
N LEU A 8 -11.79 -13.25 -6.47
CA LEU A 8 -11.72 -13.71 -7.87
C LEU A 8 -10.29 -14.10 -8.32
N GLY A 9 -9.55 -14.78 -7.44
CA GLY A 9 -8.19 -15.25 -7.70
C GLY A 9 -7.08 -14.22 -7.42
N HIS A 10 -7.43 -12.97 -7.16
CA HIS A 10 -6.46 -11.89 -6.97
C HIS A 10 -6.31 -11.49 -5.50
N PRO A 11 -5.08 -11.18 -5.04
CA PRO A 11 -4.82 -10.80 -3.65
C PRO A 11 -5.45 -9.42 -3.34
N VAL A 12 -6.13 -9.30 -2.19
CA VAL A 12 -6.82 -8.06 -1.81
C VAL A 12 -5.84 -6.95 -1.40
N HIS A 13 -4.75 -7.29 -0.72
CA HIS A 13 -3.79 -6.29 -0.23
C HIS A 13 -3.18 -5.41 -1.35
N PRO A 14 -2.67 -5.98 -2.47
CA PRO A 14 -2.20 -5.19 -3.61
C PRO A 14 -3.28 -4.35 -4.30
N MET A 15 -4.56 -4.75 -4.26
CA MET A 15 -5.65 -3.90 -4.78
C MET A 15 -5.83 -2.65 -3.92
N LEU A 16 -5.73 -2.81 -2.60
CA LEU A 16 -5.95 -1.72 -1.66
C LEU A 16 -4.79 -0.73 -1.62
N VAL A 17 -3.53 -1.18 -1.75
CA VAL A 17 -2.34 -0.35 -1.51
C VAL A 17 -2.20 0.84 -2.48
N MET A 18 -2.78 0.76 -3.69
CA MET A 18 -2.67 1.84 -4.68
C MET A 18 -3.33 3.14 -4.20
N PHE A 19 -4.47 3.03 -3.50
CA PHE A 19 -5.22 4.18 -2.99
C PHE A 19 -4.45 4.99 -1.93
N PRO A 20 -4.05 4.42 -0.77
CA PRO A 20 -3.33 5.16 0.24
C PRO A 20 -2.00 5.68 -0.27
N PHE A 21 -1.29 4.94 -1.13
CA PHE A 21 -0.03 5.40 -1.69
C PHE A 21 -0.22 6.70 -2.48
N ALA A 22 -1.15 6.72 -3.44
CA ALA A 22 -1.41 7.90 -4.26
C ALA A 22 -1.95 9.08 -3.43
N LEU A 23 -2.87 8.82 -2.50
CA LEU A 23 -3.48 9.87 -1.68
C LEU A 23 -2.48 10.51 -0.72
N LEU A 24 -1.63 9.71 -0.05
CA LEU A 24 -0.63 10.25 0.86
C LEU A 24 0.44 11.04 0.10
N VAL A 25 0.92 10.54 -1.06
CA VAL A 25 1.87 11.27 -1.91
C VAL A 25 1.30 12.62 -2.34
N THR A 26 0.05 12.63 -2.84
CA THR A 26 -0.59 13.87 -3.30
C THR A 26 -0.94 14.82 -2.18
N ALA A 27 -1.26 14.33 -0.97
CA ALA A 27 -1.42 15.18 0.21
C ALA A 27 -0.15 16.00 0.48
N VAL A 28 1.02 15.34 0.56
CA VAL A 28 2.30 16.05 0.78
C VAL A 28 2.58 17.06 -0.34
N LEU A 29 2.31 16.71 -1.60
CA LEU A 29 2.49 17.64 -2.71
C LEU A 29 1.62 18.88 -2.57
N PHE A 30 0.35 18.72 -2.19
CA PHE A 30 -0.57 19.83 -2.00
C PHE A 30 -0.18 20.70 -0.80
N ASP A 31 0.24 20.12 0.32
CA ASP A 31 0.73 20.88 1.48
C ASP A 31 2.03 21.66 1.15
N VAL A 32 2.94 21.08 0.35
CA VAL A 32 4.11 21.81 -0.14
C VAL A 32 3.72 22.96 -1.07
N ILE A 33 2.77 22.75 -1.99
CA ILE A 33 2.32 23.81 -2.91
C ILE A 33 1.61 24.93 -2.15
N ASP A 34 0.75 24.59 -1.19
CA ASP A 34 0.06 25.54 -0.30
C ASP A 34 1.07 26.47 0.40
N THR A 35 2.16 25.92 0.93
CA THR A 35 3.17 26.71 1.65
C THR A 35 4.10 27.57 0.80
N VAL A 36 4.23 27.28 -0.50
CA VAL A 36 5.05 28.10 -1.41
C VAL A 36 4.24 29.13 -2.21
N GLY A 37 2.99 29.38 -1.80
CA GLY A 37 2.12 30.39 -2.41
C GLY A 37 1.15 29.85 -3.46
N GLY A 38 0.81 28.57 -3.37
CA GLY A 38 -0.30 27.99 -4.12
C GLY A 38 -1.67 28.49 -3.66
N PRO A 39 -2.76 28.05 -4.30
CA PRO A 39 -4.12 28.41 -3.90
C PRO A 39 -4.46 27.93 -2.47
N ASP A 40 -5.04 28.81 -1.65
CA ASP A 40 -5.37 28.57 -0.23
C ASP A 40 -6.27 27.35 0.04
N PHE A 41 -6.96 26.81 -0.97
CA PHE A 41 -7.79 25.61 -0.81
C PHE A 41 -6.98 24.30 -0.80
N LEU A 42 -5.70 24.34 -1.17
CA LEU A 42 -4.87 23.13 -1.27
C LEU A 42 -4.61 22.48 0.07
N GLY A 43 -4.42 23.25 1.15
CA GLY A 43 -4.33 22.70 2.50
C GLY A 43 -5.58 21.91 2.91
N GLU A 44 -6.77 22.34 2.49
CA GLU A 44 -8.02 21.59 2.73
C GLU A 44 -8.06 20.27 1.95
N VAL A 45 -7.68 20.30 0.66
CA VAL A 45 -7.65 19.11 -0.19
C VAL A 45 -6.60 18.11 0.32
N ALA A 46 -5.43 18.59 0.72
CA ALA A 46 -4.37 17.78 1.29
C ALA A 46 -4.83 17.07 2.57
N TYR A 47 -5.53 17.77 3.45
CA TYR A 47 -6.12 17.19 4.67
C TYR A 47 -7.09 16.04 4.37
N TRP A 48 -7.95 16.18 3.36
CA TRP A 48 -8.89 15.10 2.99
C TRP A 48 -8.18 13.93 2.30
N ASN A 49 -7.20 14.20 1.45
CA ASN A 49 -6.35 13.16 0.87
C ASN A 49 -5.61 12.37 1.96
N LEU A 50 -5.04 13.08 2.94
CA LEU A 50 -4.42 12.49 4.12
C LEU A 50 -5.41 11.61 4.91
N THR A 51 -6.61 12.14 5.17
CA THR A 51 -7.66 11.43 5.94
C THR A 51 -8.07 10.14 5.24
N VAL A 52 -8.43 10.20 3.95
CA VAL A 52 -8.86 9.02 3.19
C VAL A 52 -7.68 8.08 2.94
N GLY A 53 -6.48 8.61 2.74
CA GLY A 53 -5.24 7.86 2.64
C GLY A 53 -4.94 7.05 3.89
N LEU A 54 -5.16 7.61 5.09
CA LEU A 54 -5.02 6.88 6.36
C LEU A 54 -6.03 5.75 6.50
N ILE A 55 -7.30 6.00 6.16
CA ILE A 55 -8.35 4.96 6.17
C ILE A 55 -7.97 3.81 5.22
N GLY A 56 -7.59 4.15 3.98
CA GLY A 56 -7.11 3.17 3.00
C GLY A 56 -5.87 2.41 3.47
N GLY A 57 -4.95 3.10 4.15
CA GLY A 57 -3.71 2.53 4.70
C GLY A 57 -4.00 1.51 5.80
N LEU A 58 -4.96 1.79 6.68
CA LEU A 58 -5.41 0.85 7.72
C LEU A 58 -6.08 -0.39 7.11
N LEU A 59 -6.93 -0.22 6.09
CA LEU A 59 -7.54 -1.34 5.37
C LEU A 59 -6.48 -2.20 4.66
N ALA A 60 -5.51 -1.57 4.01
CA ALA A 60 -4.39 -2.26 3.38
C ALA A 60 -3.53 -3.00 4.41
N ALA A 61 -3.23 -2.41 5.57
CA ALA A 61 -2.47 -3.04 6.65
C ALA A 61 -3.20 -4.25 7.24
N ALA A 62 -4.53 -4.16 7.41
CA ALA A 62 -5.34 -5.29 7.85
C ALA A 62 -5.27 -6.46 6.85
N ALA A 63 -5.48 -6.20 5.56
CA ALA A 63 -5.33 -7.21 4.51
C ALA A 63 -3.90 -7.79 4.45
N GLY A 64 -2.89 -6.92 4.52
CA GLY A 64 -1.47 -7.30 4.45
C GLY A 64 -1.00 -8.12 5.66
N THR A 65 -1.68 -8.01 6.80
CA THR A 65 -1.40 -8.86 7.97
C THR A 65 -1.71 -10.34 7.66
N PHE A 66 -2.79 -10.64 6.94
CA PHE A 66 -3.10 -12.02 6.53
C PHE A 66 -2.05 -12.58 5.57
N ASP A 67 -1.54 -11.75 4.66
CA ASP A 67 -0.46 -12.12 3.74
C ASP A 67 0.86 -12.33 4.47
N LEU A 68 1.21 -11.42 5.38
CA LEU A 68 2.40 -11.53 6.21
C LEU A 68 2.39 -12.83 7.01
N LEU A 69 1.27 -13.17 7.65
CA LEU A 69 1.12 -14.40 8.43
C LEU A 69 1.19 -15.66 7.55
N ALA A 70 0.81 -15.57 6.28
CA ALA A 70 0.91 -16.68 5.35
C ALA A 70 2.38 -17.05 5.05
N ILE A 71 3.27 -16.06 4.93
CA ILE A 71 4.68 -16.26 4.55
C ILE A 71 5.41 -17.20 5.52
N PRO A 72 6.16 -18.22 5.05
CA PRO A 72 6.80 -19.19 5.92
C PRO A 72 7.91 -18.53 6.73
N SER A 73 8.03 -18.90 8.00
CA SER A 73 9.10 -18.44 8.88
C SER A 73 10.49 -18.85 8.36
N GLY A 74 11.53 -18.12 8.75
CA GLY A 74 12.92 -18.40 8.36
C GLY A 74 13.29 -18.04 6.91
N THR A 75 12.34 -17.58 6.09
CA THR A 75 12.60 -17.19 4.70
C THR A 75 13.07 -15.74 4.55
N ARG A 76 13.82 -15.44 3.47
CA ARG A 76 14.15 -14.05 3.07
C ARG A 76 12.87 -13.22 2.89
N ALA A 77 11.83 -13.80 2.29
CA ALA A 77 10.52 -13.17 2.11
C ALA A 77 9.90 -12.73 3.45
N LYS A 78 9.96 -13.56 4.49
CA LYS A 78 9.44 -13.17 5.82
C LYS A 78 10.16 -11.97 6.39
N ARG A 79 11.49 -11.91 6.26
CA ARG A 79 12.29 -10.78 6.77
C ARG A 79 11.95 -9.49 6.03
N VAL A 80 11.92 -9.53 4.70
CA VAL A 80 11.57 -8.36 3.88
C VAL A 80 10.14 -7.90 4.17
N ALA A 81 9.19 -8.84 4.28
CA ALA A 81 7.79 -8.53 4.59
C ALA A 81 7.61 -7.90 5.98
N LEU A 82 8.38 -8.33 6.98
CA LEU A 82 8.36 -7.69 8.30
C LEU A 82 8.91 -6.27 8.26
N ILE A 83 10.02 -6.02 7.56
CA ILE A 83 10.58 -4.66 7.41
C ILE A 83 9.58 -3.76 6.68
N HIS A 84 8.97 -4.26 5.60
CA HIS A 84 7.92 -3.56 4.86
C HIS A 84 6.72 -3.23 5.76
N ALA A 85 6.21 -4.19 6.54
CA ALA A 85 5.09 -3.99 7.45
C ALA A 85 5.40 -2.93 8.52
N VAL A 86 6.58 -3.01 9.16
CA VAL A 86 7.02 -2.02 10.16
C VAL A 86 7.17 -0.63 9.55
N ALA A 87 7.75 -0.53 8.35
CA ALA A 87 7.87 0.74 7.63
C ALA A 87 6.49 1.37 7.36
N ASN A 88 5.52 0.59 6.88
CA ASN A 88 4.16 1.10 6.64
C ASN A 88 3.41 1.48 7.93
N VAL A 89 3.59 0.75 9.02
CA VAL A 89 3.03 1.13 10.32
C VAL A 89 3.62 2.48 10.75
N ALA A 90 4.93 2.69 10.59
CA ALA A 90 5.56 3.98 10.88
C ALA A 90 4.99 5.11 10.01
N VAL A 91 4.80 4.87 8.70
CA VAL A 91 4.15 5.83 7.79
C VAL A 91 2.75 6.21 8.27
N ILE A 92 1.92 5.22 8.60
CA ILE A 92 0.56 5.44 9.11
C ILE A 92 0.59 6.26 10.40
N LEU A 93 1.49 5.96 11.33
CA LEU A 93 1.60 6.69 12.60
C LEU A 93 2.09 8.13 12.41
N LEU A 94 3.05 8.37 11.52
CA LEU A 94 3.54 9.72 11.22
C LEU A 94 2.45 10.58 10.58
N PHE A 95 1.76 10.05 9.56
CA PHE A 95 0.65 10.74 8.93
C PHE A 95 -0.55 10.90 9.87
N ALA A 96 -0.83 9.94 10.75
CA ALA A 96 -1.85 10.07 11.78
C ALA A 96 -1.51 11.18 12.78
N ALA A 97 -0.24 11.34 13.17
CA ALA A 97 0.19 12.43 14.03
C ALA A 97 -0.05 13.80 13.37
N VAL A 98 0.31 13.93 12.09
CA VAL A 98 0.02 15.14 11.30
C VAL A 98 -1.48 15.41 11.21
N TRP A 99 -2.26 14.37 10.92
CA TRP A 99 -3.71 14.43 10.83
C TRP A 99 -4.35 14.89 12.15
N VAL A 100 -3.93 14.34 13.29
CA VAL A 100 -4.45 14.72 14.62
C VAL A 100 -4.14 16.18 14.94
N VAL A 101 -2.96 16.69 14.59
CA VAL A 101 -2.64 18.11 14.77
C VAL A 101 -3.59 18.99 13.96
N ARG A 102 -3.82 18.64 12.69
CA ARG A 102 -4.71 19.41 11.78
C ARG A 102 -6.19 19.27 12.13
N LEU A 103 -6.61 18.14 12.70
CA LEU A 103 -7.99 17.90 13.14
C LEU A 103 -8.43 18.88 14.23
N ASN A 104 -7.50 19.34 15.07
CA ASN A 104 -7.76 20.22 16.21
C ASN A 104 -7.32 21.68 15.95
N ALA A 105 -6.96 22.03 14.71
CA ALA A 105 -6.49 23.35 14.35
C ALA A 105 -7.60 24.21 13.72
N ASP A 106 -7.51 25.53 13.88
CA ASP A 106 -8.44 26.50 13.27
C ASP A 106 -8.35 26.52 11.74
N SER A 107 -7.21 26.10 11.20
CA SER A 107 -6.99 25.94 9.76
C SER A 107 -6.43 24.56 9.47
N ARG A 108 -6.79 24.01 8.31
CA ARG A 108 -6.33 22.69 7.85
C ARG A 108 -5.02 22.74 7.07
N GLY A 109 -4.36 23.89 6.95
CA GLY A 109 -3.03 23.99 6.32
C GLY A 109 -1.93 23.31 7.15
N ALA A 110 -0.85 22.90 6.49
CA ALA A 110 0.30 22.29 7.14
C ALA A 110 1.41 23.32 7.38
N GLY A 111 1.77 23.57 8.64
CA GLY A 111 2.96 24.35 8.98
C GLY A 111 4.27 23.61 8.65
N GLY A 112 5.39 24.32 8.57
CA GLY A 112 6.68 23.74 8.15
C GLY A 112 7.15 22.51 8.95
N ALA A 113 6.82 22.43 10.24
CA ALA A 113 7.11 21.24 11.05
C ALA A 113 6.30 20.01 10.62
N LEU A 114 5.03 20.19 10.24
CA LEU A 114 4.17 19.12 9.72
C LEU A 114 4.67 18.65 8.36
N ILE A 115 5.03 19.58 7.48
CA ILE A 115 5.62 19.25 6.17
C ILE A 115 6.91 18.45 6.32
N ALA A 116 7.78 18.79 7.27
CA ALA A 116 8.99 18.01 7.52
C ALA A 116 8.67 16.55 7.90
N ILE A 117 7.64 16.34 8.74
CA ILE A 117 7.17 14.99 9.11
C ILE A 117 6.60 14.26 7.88
N GLU A 118 5.77 14.95 7.09
CA GLU A 118 5.18 14.41 5.86
C GLU A 118 6.24 13.99 4.83
N VAL A 119 7.28 14.79 4.62
CA VAL A 119 8.39 14.47 3.72
C VAL A 119 9.18 13.25 4.22
N VAL A 120 9.44 13.16 5.53
CA VAL A 120 10.08 11.97 6.12
C VAL A 120 9.20 10.73 5.94
N ALA A 121 7.90 10.83 6.23
CA ALA A 121 6.94 9.75 6.03
C ALA A 121 6.87 9.32 4.56
N LEU A 122 6.91 10.27 3.62
CA LEU A 122 6.93 10.02 2.18
C LEU A 122 8.21 9.27 1.75
N GLY A 123 9.37 9.63 2.32
CA GLY A 123 10.62 8.91 2.10
C GLY A 123 10.54 7.45 2.57
N ILE A 124 10.00 7.21 3.77
CA ILE A 124 9.78 5.85 4.30
C ILE A 124 8.79 5.09 3.41
N LEU A 125 7.71 5.74 2.98
CA LEU A 125 6.71 5.17 2.06
C LEU A 125 7.36 4.75 0.73
N GLY A 126 8.27 5.55 0.18
CA GLY A 126 9.03 5.21 -1.03
C GLY A 126 9.89 3.94 -0.86
N VAL A 127 10.66 3.86 0.24
CA VAL A 127 11.45 2.65 0.57
C VAL A 127 10.54 1.44 0.77
N SER A 128 9.41 1.63 1.47
CA SER A 128 8.42 0.59 1.69
C SER A 128 7.81 0.10 0.37
N GLY A 129 7.49 1.01 -0.56
CA GLY A 129 7.01 0.67 -1.90
C GLY A 129 8.00 -0.19 -2.68
N TRP A 130 9.30 0.15 -2.61
CA TRP A 130 10.34 -0.69 -3.21
C TRP A 130 10.42 -2.09 -2.57
N LEU A 131 10.31 -2.19 -1.24
CA LEU A 131 10.25 -3.50 -0.56
C LEU A 131 9.02 -4.32 -0.98
N GLY A 132 7.88 -3.66 -1.22
CA GLY A 132 6.67 -4.28 -1.77
C GLY A 132 6.92 -4.87 -3.16
N GLY A 133 7.58 -4.11 -4.04
CA GLY A 133 8.03 -4.60 -5.35
C GLY A 133 8.98 -5.78 -5.24
N GLU A 134 9.98 -5.72 -4.34
CA GLU A 134 10.90 -6.84 -4.09
C GLU A 134 10.15 -8.12 -3.66
N LEU A 135 9.12 -7.99 -2.81
CA LEU A 135 8.30 -9.13 -2.38
C LEU A 135 7.57 -9.79 -3.54
N VAL A 136 6.97 -9.00 -4.44
CA VAL A 136 6.19 -9.52 -5.57
C VAL A 136 7.13 -10.00 -6.68
N ASP A 137 8.00 -9.12 -7.18
CA ASP A 137 8.75 -9.31 -8.42
C ASP A 137 9.95 -10.23 -8.27
N ARG A 138 10.59 -10.24 -7.08
CA ARG A 138 11.78 -11.06 -6.83
C ARG A 138 11.52 -12.28 -5.95
N LEU A 139 10.54 -12.19 -5.06
CA LEU A 139 10.26 -13.24 -4.07
C LEU A 139 8.94 -13.98 -4.32
N GLY A 140 8.17 -13.59 -5.34
CA GLY A 140 6.94 -14.29 -5.75
C GLY A 140 5.88 -14.35 -4.66
N VAL A 141 5.82 -13.34 -3.78
CA VAL A 141 4.81 -13.22 -2.74
C VAL A 141 3.52 -12.69 -3.37
N GLY A 142 2.40 -13.36 -3.10
CA GLY A 142 1.09 -13.01 -3.68
C GLY A 142 0.90 -13.45 -5.13
N VAL A 143 1.94 -14.01 -5.77
CA VAL A 143 1.90 -14.55 -7.13
C VAL A 143 1.39 -15.99 -7.13
N ASP A 144 0.50 -16.28 -8.07
CA ASP A 144 -0.04 -17.62 -8.30
C ASP A 144 1.05 -18.62 -8.71
N ARG A 145 0.92 -19.89 -8.31
CA ARG A 145 1.92 -20.92 -8.65
C ARG A 145 1.98 -21.21 -10.14
N GLU A 146 0.88 -21.06 -10.84
CA GLU A 146 0.77 -21.31 -12.28
C GLU A 146 0.91 -20.02 -13.10
N ALA A 147 1.30 -18.89 -12.47
CA ALA A 147 1.46 -17.62 -13.16
C ALA A 147 2.49 -17.74 -14.31
N ASN A 148 2.00 -17.53 -15.53
CA ASN A 148 2.79 -17.46 -16.75
C ASN A 148 2.05 -16.62 -17.79
N LEU A 149 2.68 -16.32 -18.94
CA LEU A 149 2.10 -15.44 -19.96
C LEU A 149 0.82 -16.01 -20.61
N ASP A 150 0.63 -17.32 -20.57
CA ASP A 150 -0.52 -18.05 -21.11
C ASP A 150 -1.42 -18.65 -20.02
N ALA A 151 -1.31 -18.17 -18.78
CA ALA A 151 -2.10 -18.70 -17.66
C ALA A 151 -3.62 -18.52 -17.92
N PRO A 152 -4.45 -19.52 -17.60
CA PRO A 152 -5.89 -19.43 -17.79
C PRO A 152 -6.50 -18.35 -16.87
N SER A 153 -7.63 -17.78 -17.29
CA SER A 153 -8.37 -16.80 -16.48
C SER A 153 -8.75 -17.37 -15.11
N SER A 154 -8.59 -16.56 -14.05
CA SER A 154 -9.04 -16.86 -12.69
C SER A 154 -10.55 -17.09 -12.56
N LEU A 155 -11.32 -16.76 -13.60
CA LEU A 155 -12.77 -16.96 -13.68
C LEU A 155 -13.16 -18.32 -14.30
N ARG A 156 -12.19 -19.10 -14.84
CA ARG A 156 -12.46 -20.41 -15.45
C ARG A 156 -12.34 -21.53 -14.41
N PRO A 157 -13.29 -22.48 -14.34
CA PRO A 157 -13.17 -23.65 -13.47
C PRO A 157 -11.99 -24.55 -13.89
N ALA A 158 -11.25 -25.09 -12.90
CA ALA A 158 -10.07 -25.94 -13.09
C ALA A 158 -10.30 -27.20 -13.95
N ALA A 159 -11.54 -27.63 -14.17
CA ALA A 159 -11.88 -28.83 -14.94
C ALA A 159 -11.64 -28.70 -16.46
N ALA A 160 -11.43 -27.50 -17.00
CA ALA A 160 -11.24 -27.29 -18.44
C ALA A 160 -9.79 -27.46 -18.92
N SER A 161 -8.79 -27.37 -18.05
CA SER A 161 -7.37 -27.48 -18.45
C SER A 161 -6.88 -28.93 -18.57
N GLN A 162 -7.45 -29.87 -17.79
CA GLN A 162 -7.01 -31.27 -17.80
C GLN A 162 -7.44 -32.06 -19.06
N ARG A 163 -8.56 -31.72 -19.70
CA ARG A 163 -9.05 -32.51 -20.87
C ARG A 163 -8.30 -32.27 -22.18
N MET A 164 -7.40 -31.29 -22.25
CA MET A 164 -6.60 -31.01 -23.46
C MET A 164 -5.18 -31.59 -23.39
N GLY A 165 -4.74 -32.08 -22.22
CA GLY A 165 -3.40 -32.67 -22.02
C GLY A 165 -3.33 -34.17 -22.32
N ASP A 166 -4.43 -34.90 -22.17
CA ASP A 166 -4.47 -36.37 -22.28
C ASP A 166 -4.75 -36.89 -23.71
N ALA A 167 -4.73 -36.01 -24.71
CA ALA A 167 -4.95 -36.36 -26.11
C ALA A 167 -3.69 -36.12 -26.95
N ARG A 168 -2.56 -36.72 -26.58
CA ARG A 168 -1.39 -36.91 -27.45
C ARG A 168 -0.66 -38.20 -27.12
#